data_AF-A0AAW0WJG2-F1
#
_entry.id   AF-A0AAW0WJG2-F1
#
_cell.length_a   1.000
_cell.length_b   1.000
_cell.length_c   1.000
_cell.angle_alpha   90.00
_cell.angle_beta   90.00
_cell.angle_gamma   90.00
#
_symmetry.space_group_name_H-M   'P 1'
#
loop_
_entity.id
_entity.type
_entity.pdbx_description
1 polymer ?
#
loop_
_entity_poly.entity_id
_entity_poly.type
_entity_poly.pdbx_seq_one_letter_code
_entity_poly.pdbx_strand_id
1 'polypeptide(L)'
;MGRKWKKQHKMKEGAENRVQRPKKERPPTTNYEELIRENKDFETYYKAQKIVPEEEWDAFIVCMKENLPAAFRLTGNKNMARSLLHVMKKTFFEPLSQLVPPELTQEELDAGEEPVKPLKPVCLPWYPDNLAWQLNLTRRNIRRCEAYWQLHQFLISETETGNISRQEAVSMIPPLVLDVQPHHKF
;
A
#
# COMPACT_ATOMS: atom_id res chain seq x y z
N MET A 1 25.69 -48.60 45.15
CA MET A 1 26.41 -48.37 43.88
C MET A 1 25.41 -48.36 42.74
N GLY A 2 25.15 -47.21 42.11
CA GLY A 2 24.19 -47.10 41.00
C GLY A 2 24.67 -46.05 40.00
N ARG A 3 24.99 -46.48 38.77
CA ARG A 3 25.58 -45.66 37.70
C ARG A 3 24.52 -44.71 37.13
N LYS A 4 24.80 -43.40 37.11
CA LYS A 4 24.04 -42.38 36.36
C LYS A 4 24.61 -42.29 34.94
N TRP A 5 23.78 -42.50 33.93
CA TRP A 5 24.08 -42.18 32.54
C TRP A 5 23.33 -40.91 32.11
N LYS A 6 24.09 -39.93 31.60
CA LYS A 6 23.62 -38.70 30.96
C LYS A 6 22.99 -39.02 29.60
N LYS A 7 21.90 -38.34 29.25
CA LYS A 7 21.53 -38.11 27.85
C LYS A 7 21.38 -36.61 27.61
N GLN A 8 22.18 -36.15 26.66
CA GLN A 8 22.28 -34.79 26.17
C GLN A 8 21.67 -34.74 24.75
N HIS A 9 21.03 -33.62 24.44
CA HIS A 9 20.69 -33.05 23.12
C HIS A 9 19.68 -33.74 22.19
N LYS A 10 18.61 -33.00 21.88
CA LYS A 10 18.48 -32.33 20.56
C LYS A 10 17.43 -31.21 20.64
N MET A 11 17.90 -29.96 20.77
CA MET A 11 17.11 -28.76 20.47
C MET A 11 17.00 -28.66 18.95
N LYS A 12 15.78 -28.51 18.45
CA LYS A 12 15.49 -28.31 17.02
C LYS A 12 15.95 -26.91 16.61
N GLU A 13 17.02 -26.86 15.83
CA GLU A 13 17.37 -25.74 14.96
C GLU A 13 16.29 -25.61 13.87
N GLY A 14 15.78 -24.40 13.68
CA GLY A 14 14.74 -24.11 12.68
C GLY A 14 13.93 -22.85 12.97
N ALA A 15 14.56 -21.79 13.46
CA ALA A 15 13.90 -20.50 13.70
C ALA A 15 14.85 -19.33 13.38
N GLU A 16 15.56 -19.41 12.26
CA GLU A 16 16.45 -18.34 11.81
C GLU A 16 15.92 -17.74 10.51
N ASN A 17 15.03 -16.75 10.67
CA ASN A 17 14.87 -15.56 9.79
C ASN A 17 13.69 -14.68 10.23
N ARG A 18 13.60 -14.34 11.53
CA ARG A 18 12.80 -13.18 11.96
C ARG A 18 13.76 -12.02 12.22
N VAL A 19 13.68 -11.00 11.37
CA VAL A 19 14.42 -9.74 11.52
C VAL A 19 14.12 -9.14 12.90
N GLN A 20 15.07 -9.23 13.84
CA GLN A 20 14.95 -8.65 15.16
C GLN A 20 15.12 -7.12 15.06
N ARG A 21 14.02 -6.38 15.08
CA ARG A 21 14.04 -4.91 15.14
C ARG A 21 14.11 -4.43 16.60
N PRO A 22 14.88 -3.37 16.90
CA PRO A 22 14.94 -2.81 18.25
C PRO A 22 13.55 -2.35 18.71
N LYS A 23 13.13 -2.81 19.90
CA LYS A 23 11.89 -2.40 20.57
C LYS A 23 12.03 -0.95 21.04
N LYS A 24 11.58 0.02 20.23
CA LYS A 24 11.21 1.35 20.74
C LYS A 24 9.92 1.20 21.57
N GLU A 25 9.98 1.57 22.84
CA GLU A 25 8.79 1.72 23.69
C GLU A 25 7.81 2.69 23.01
N ARG A 26 6.59 2.21 22.75
CA ARG A 26 5.55 3.01 22.13
C ARG A 26 4.67 3.60 23.24
N PRO A 27 4.32 4.89 23.19
CA PRO A 27 3.30 5.44 24.07
C PRO A 27 1.98 4.68 23.87
N PRO A 28 1.12 4.62 24.91
CA PRO A 28 -0.15 3.90 24.85
C PRO A 28 -0.98 4.38 23.66
N THR A 29 -1.54 3.41 22.94
CA THR A 29 -2.39 3.65 21.77
C THR A 29 -3.61 4.46 22.18
N THR A 30 -3.63 5.73 21.84
CA THR A 30 -4.87 6.51 21.81
C THR A 30 -5.77 5.89 20.75
N ASN A 31 -6.90 5.32 21.18
CA ASN A 31 -7.93 4.87 20.27
C ASN A 31 -8.56 6.14 19.68
N TYR A 32 -8.28 6.43 18.40
CA TYR A 32 -8.92 7.54 17.71
C TYR A 32 -10.41 7.21 17.58
N GLU A 33 -11.29 8.14 17.94
CA GLU A 33 -12.73 7.99 17.74
C GLU A 33 -13.02 7.74 16.26
N GLU A 34 -14.00 6.88 15.99
CA GLU A 34 -14.37 6.52 14.64
C GLU A 34 -14.95 7.74 13.91
N LEU A 35 -14.38 8.07 12.76
CA LEU A 35 -14.81 9.22 11.96
C LEU A 35 -16.23 8.99 11.42
N ILE A 36 -17.16 9.87 11.78
CA ILE A 36 -18.50 9.88 11.21
C ILE A 36 -18.40 10.32 9.74
N ARG A 37 -18.66 9.39 8.81
CA ARG A 37 -18.59 9.63 7.35
C ARG A 37 -19.94 9.98 6.72
N GLU A 38 -20.92 10.38 7.54
CA GLU A 38 -22.28 10.68 7.12
C GLU A 38 -22.55 12.17 7.21
N ASN A 39 -23.16 12.74 6.16
CA ASN A 39 -23.54 14.14 6.13
C ASN A 39 -24.81 14.33 5.29
N LYS A 40 -25.92 14.65 5.95
CA LYS A 40 -27.23 14.83 5.30
C LYS A 40 -27.28 16.03 4.37
N ASP A 41 -26.59 17.12 4.71
CA ASP A 41 -26.54 18.33 3.88
C ASP A 41 -25.76 18.06 2.60
N PHE A 42 -24.66 17.32 2.70
CA PHE A 42 -23.89 16.84 1.54
C PHE A 42 -24.76 16.01 0.60
N GLU A 43 -25.45 14.99 1.15
CA GLU A 43 -26.27 14.10 0.33
C GLU A 43 -27.43 14.85 -0.33
N THR A 44 -28.14 15.70 0.41
CA THR A 44 -29.25 16.51 -0.12
C THR A 44 -28.78 17.42 -1.25
N TYR A 45 -27.66 18.12 -1.05
CA TYR A 45 -27.11 19.06 -2.02
C TYR A 45 -26.64 18.38 -3.31
N TYR A 46 -25.87 17.28 -3.21
CA TYR A 46 -25.35 16.60 -4.40
C TYR A 46 -26.40 15.75 -5.12
N LYS A 47 -27.40 15.21 -4.40
CA LYS A 47 -28.51 14.48 -5.02
C LYS A 47 -29.37 15.42 -5.87
N ALA A 48 -29.61 16.65 -5.40
CA ALA A 48 -30.37 17.66 -6.14
C ALA A 48 -29.71 18.07 -7.47
N GLN A 49 -28.38 17.96 -7.58
CA GLN A 49 -27.62 18.30 -8.80
C GLN A 49 -27.73 17.24 -9.89
N LYS A 50 -28.25 16.04 -9.59
CA LYS A 50 -28.40 14.93 -10.55
C LYS A 50 -27.08 14.57 -11.25
N ILE A 51 -25.98 14.58 -10.49
CA ILE A 51 -24.64 14.22 -10.96
C ILE A 51 -24.52 12.74 -11.36
N VAL A 52 -25.36 11.89 -10.78
CA VAL A 52 -25.50 10.46 -11.09
C VAL A 52 -26.99 10.10 -11.16
N PRO A 53 -27.37 9.03 -11.88
CA PRO A 53 -28.73 8.49 -11.86
C PRO A 53 -29.18 8.15 -10.43
N GLU A 54 -30.49 8.25 -10.15
CA GLU A 54 -31.01 8.03 -8.78
C GLU A 54 -30.78 6.59 -8.30
N GLU A 55 -30.80 5.62 -9.22
CA GLU A 55 -30.53 4.21 -8.98
C GLU A 55 -29.07 3.92 -8.59
N GLU A 56 -28.13 4.79 -8.95
CA GLU A 56 -26.69 4.64 -8.62
C GLU A 56 -26.28 5.45 -7.39
N TRP A 57 -27.19 6.27 -6.84
CA TRP A 57 -26.90 7.21 -5.75
C TRP A 57 -26.30 6.51 -4.52
N ASP A 58 -26.92 5.40 -4.09
CA ASP A 58 -26.47 4.69 -2.90
C ASP A 58 -25.08 4.08 -3.10
N ALA A 59 -24.81 3.53 -4.29
CA ALA A 59 -23.49 3.00 -4.65
C ALA A 59 -22.43 4.11 -4.71
N PHE A 60 -22.79 5.29 -5.24
CA PHE A 60 -21.92 6.46 -5.24
C PHE A 60 -21.55 6.90 -3.82
N ILE A 61 -22.53 7.02 -2.91
CA ILE A 61 -22.27 7.40 -1.52
C ILE A 61 -21.43 6.35 -0.79
N VAL A 62 -21.68 5.06 -1.03
CA VAL A 62 -20.83 3.99 -0.50
C VAL A 62 -19.38 4.16 -0.96
N CYS A 63 -19.15 4.40 -2.25
CA CYS A 63 -17.81 4.62 -2.80
C CYS A 63 -17.14 5.88 -2.23
N MET A 64 -17.87 6.99 -2.08
CA MET A 64 -17.36 8.22 -1.48
C MET A 64 -16.93 8.06 -0.02
N LYS A 65 -17.51 7.09 0.69
CA LYS A 65 -17.14 6.73 2.06
C LYS A 65 -15.91 5.81 2.12
N GLU A 66 -15.37 5.31 1.01
CA GLU A 66 -14.17 4.48 1.00
C GLU A 66 -12.87 5.30 1.06
N ASN A 67 -11.80 4.69 1.58
CA ASN A 67 -10.49 5.35 1.56
C ASN A 67 -9.86 5.21 0.18
N LEU A 68 -9.33 6.31 -0.34
CA LEU A 68 -8.58 6.29 -1.60
C LEU A 68 -7.33 5.42 -1.49
N PRO A 69 -7.00 4.63 -2.53
CA PRO A 69 -5.74 3.91 -2.59
C PRO A 69 -4.57 4.88 -2.66
N ALA A 70 -3.41 4.48 -2.13
CA ALA A 70 -2.20 5.26 -2.33
C ALA A 70 -1.73 5.14 -3.78
N ALA A 71 -1.53 6.29 -4.43
CA ALA A 71 -1.02 6.39 -5.79
C ALA A 71 0.31 7.18 -5.84
N PHE A 72 1.12 6.84 -6.82
CA PHE A 72 2.41 7.49 -7.08
C PHE A 72 2.73 7.47 -8.57
N ARG A 73 3.58 8.41 -8.98
CA ARG A 73 4.12 8.50 -10.35
C ARG A 73 5.64 8.50 -10.32
N LEU A 74 6.24 7.91 -11.34
CA LEU A 74 7.68 8.00 -11.56
C LEU A 74 8.00 9.35 -12.19
N THR A 75 8.99 10.02 -11.63
CA THR A 75 9.49 11.34 -12.03
C THR A 75 10.92 11.21 -12.57
N GLY A 76 11.38 12.22 -13.31
CA GLY A 76 12.69 12.24 -13.95
C GLY A 76 12.65 12.09 -15.47
N ASN A 77 13.83 12.05 -16.09
CA ASN A 77 13.94 11.90 -17.54
C ASN A 77 13.32 10.56 -17.99
N LYS A 78 12.67 10.54 -19.17
CA LYS A 78 11.99 9.38 -19.75
C LYS A 78 12.81 8.09 -19.69
N ASN A 79 14.11 8.15 -19.95
CA ASN A 79 14.98 6.98 -19.91
C ASN A 79 15.20 6.45 -18.49
N MET A 80 15.43 7.33 -17.52
CA MET A 80 15.62 6.95 -16.11
C MET A 80 14.33 6.36 -15.54
N ALA A 81 13.20 7.01 -15.79
CA ALA A 81 11.89 6.56 -15.33
C ALA A 81 11.55 5.16 -15.88
N ARG A 82 11.88 4.87 -17.15
CA ARG A 82 11.70 3.54 -17.75
C ARG A 82 12.60 2.47 -17.12
N SER A 83 13.88 2.79 -16.90
CA SER A 83 14.81 1.87 -16.23
C SER A 83 14.36 1.58 -14.79
N LEU A 84 13.93 2.61 -14.05
CA LEU A 84 13.39 2.46 -12.71
C LEU A 84 12.13 1.60 -12.71
N LEU A 85 11.20 1.83 -13.66
CA LEU A 85 10.01 1.00 -13.82
C LEU A 85 10.37 -0.47 -14.09
N HIS A 86 11.39 -0.73 -14.91
CA HIS A 86 11.86 -2.08 -15.19
C HIS A 86 12.35 -2.79 -13.92
N VAL A 87 13.24 -2.14 -13.16
CA VAL A 87 13.72 -2.65 -11.87
C VAL A 87 12.56 -2.88 -10.92
N MET A 88 11.65 -1.91 -10.80
CA MET A 88 10.51 -2.00 -9.89
C MET A 88 9.59 -3.19 -10.23
N LYS A 89 9.29 -3.41 -11.51
CA LYS A 89 8.48 -4.55 -11.96
C LYS A 89 9.16 -5.89 -11.67
N LYS A 90 10.43 -6.01 -12.03
CA LYS A 90 11.20 -7.26 -11.91
C LYS A 90 11.48 -7.63 -10.46
N THR A 91 11.92 -6.66 -9.66
CA THR A 91 12.37 -6.90 -8.29
C THR A 91 11.21 -6.99 -7.30
N PHE A 92 10.11 -6.27 -7.54
CA PHE A 92 9.00 -6.22 -6.58
C PHE A 92 7.69 -6.75 -7.14
N PHE A 93 7.23 -6.29 -8.31
CA PHE A 93 5.86 -6.58 -8.74
C PHE A 93 5.66 -8.05 -9.14
N GLU A 94 6.63 -8.62 -9.85
CA GLU A 94 6.62 -10.04 -10.25
C GLU A 94 6.63 -10.97 -9.01
N PRO A 95 7.53 -10.83 -8.03
CA PRO A 95 7.47 -11.60 -6.79
C PRO A 95 6.17 -11.43 -6.00
N LEU A 96 5.63 -10.20 -5.94
CA LEU A 96 4.36 -9.94 -5.26
C LEU A 96 3.17 -10.64 -5.92
N SER A 97 3.23 -10.90 -7.23
CA SER A 97 2.17 -11.63 -7.95
C SER A 97 2.08 -13.11 -7.57
N GLN A 98 3.18 -13.67 -7.06
CA GLN A 98 3.29 -15.07 -6.62
C GLN A 98 3.28 -15.21 -5.10
N LEU A 99 3.03 -14.10 -4.38
CA LEU A 99 3.12 -14.07 -2.93
C LEU A 99 1.99 -14.89 -2.31
N VAL A 100 2.38 -15.91 -1.54
CA VAL A 100 1.49 -16.58 -0.58
C VAL A 100 1.61 -15.83 0.75
N PRO A 101 0.54 -15.17 1.22
CA PRO A 101 0.57 -14.47 2.50
C PRO A 101 0.89 -15.44 3.64
N PRO A 102 1.64 -15.02 4.67
CA PRO A 102 1.88 -15.85 5.83
C PRO A 102 0.55 -16.21 6.52
N GLU A 103 0.44 -17.47 6.93
CA GLU A 103 -0.68 -17.93 7.76
C GLU A 103 -0.68 -17.19 9.11
N LEU A 104 -1.88 -17.02 9.66
CA LEU A 104 -2.07 -16.40 10.96
C LEU A 104 -1.53 -17.32 12.06
N THR A 105 -0.87 -16.77 13.08
CA THR A 105 -0.59 -17.54 14.29
C THR A 105 -1.88 -17.76 15.08
N GLN A 106 -1.89 -18.76 15.96
CA GLN A 106 -3.06 -19.02 16.82
C GLN A 106 -3.43 -17.81 17.68
N GLU A 107 -2.42 -17.11 18.22
CA GLU A 107 -2.59 -15.88 19.01
C GLU A 107 -3.25 -14.75 18.20
N GLU A 108 -2.97 -14.66 16.90
CA GLU A 108 -3.54 -13.65 16.01
C GLU A 108 -4.99 -14.01 15.64
N LEU A 109 -5.28 -15.29 15.39
CA LEU A 109 -6.65 -15.78 15.20
C LEU A 109 -7.52 -15.47 16.42
N ASP A 110 -7.01 -15.74 17.62
CA ASP A 110 -7.71 -15.48 18.88
C ASP A 110 -7.93 -13.96 19.11
N ALA A 111 -7.06 -13.11 18.54
CA ALA A 111 -7.20 -11.66 18.54
C ALA A 111 -8.12 -11.12 17.42
N GLY A 112 -8.77 -11.99 16.63
CA GLY A 112 -9.66 -11.61 15.53
C GLY A 112 -8.94 -11.06 14.30
N GLU A 113 -7.65 -11.37 14.15
CA GLU A 113 -6.86 -10.88 13.02
C GLU A 113 -7.20 -11.63 11.71
N GLU A 114 -7.58 -10.90 10.66
CA GLU A 114 -7.75 -11.50 9.32
C GLU A 114 -6.43 -11.75 8.56
N PRO A 115 -6.36 -12.74 7.66
CA PRO A 115 -5.17 -12.98 6.84
C PRO A 115 -4.92 -11.82 5.88
N VAL A 116 -3.64 -11.57 5.56
CA VAL A 116 -3.27 -10.53 4.60
C VAL A 116 -3.74 -10.94 3.21
N LYS A 117 -4.66 -10.20 2.60
CA LYS A 117 -5.01 -10.39 1.18
C LYS A 117 -3.80 -10.01 0.31
N PRO A 118 -3.44 -10.82 -0.71
CA PRO A 118 -2.39 -10.45 -1.65
C PRO A 118 -2.76 -9.16 -2.38
N LEU A 119 -1.99 -8.11 -2.13
CA LEU A 119 -2.10 -6.83 -2.81
C LEU A 119 -1.05 -6.76 -3.91
N LYS A 120 -1.49 -6.31 -5.09
CA LYS A 120 -0.64 -6.07 -6.24
C LYS A 120 -0.70 -4.61 -6.68
N PRO A 121 0.41 -4.03 -7.13
CA PRO A 121 0.39 -2.71 -7.75
C PRO A 121 -0.44 -2.75 -9.03
N VAL A 122 -1.27 -1.74 -9.22
CA VAL A 122 -2.13 -1.59 -10.41
C VAL A 122 -1.64 -0.38 -11.19
N CYS A 123 -1.38 -0.58 -12.48
CA CYS A 123 -1.01 0.51 -13.38
C CYS A 123 -2.24 1.39 -13.66
N LEU A 124 -2.05 2.70 -13.73
CA LEU A 124 -3.07 3.65 -14.19
C LEU A 124 -2.98 3.77 -15.72
N PRO A 125 -3.88 3.14 -16.50
CA PRO A 125 -3.69 2.98 -17.95
C PRO A 125 -3.78 4.30 -18.73
N TRP A 126 -4.45 5.30 -18.17
CA TRP A 126 -4.58 6.64 -18.76
C TRP A 126 -3.34 7.50 -18.53
N TYR A 127 -2.40 7.10 -17.66
CA TYR A 127 -1.17 7.85 -17.43
C TYR A 127 -0.10 7.45 -18.46
N PRO A 128 0.56 8.41 -19.13
CA PRO A 128 1.53 8.12 -20.20
C PRO A 128 2.65 7.17 -19.78
N ASP A 129 3.13 6.37 -20.73
CA ASP A 129 4.27 5.45 -20.59
C ASP A 129 4.14 4.42 -19.43
N ASN A 130 2.94 4.22 -18.87
CA ASN A 130 2.69 3.35 -17.70
C ASN A 130 3.52 3.75 -16.46
N LEU A 131 3.73 5.05 -16.27
CA LEU A 131 4.58 5.60 -15.21
C LEU A 131 3.83 5.94 -13.91
N ALA A 132 2.52 5.69 -13.83
CA ALA A 132 1.75 5.89 -12.61
C ALA A 132 1.06 4.61 -12.15
N TRP A 133 1.10 4.39 -10.84
CA TRP A 133 0.69 3.15 -10.19
C TRP A 133 -0.04 3.44 -8.90
N GLN A 134 -0.94 2.53 -8.53
CA GLN A 134 -1.65 2.55 -7.26
C GLN A 134 -1.43 1.24 -6.51
N LEU A 135 -1.32 1.34 -5.18
CA LEU A 135 -1.17 0.19 -4.31
C LEU A 135 -1.68 0.56 -2.90
N ASN A 136 -2.73 -0.12 -2.44
CA ASN A 136 -3.33 0.16 -1.14
C ASN A 136 -2.66 -0.64 0.00
N LEU A 137 -1.38 -0.36 0.31
CA LEU A 137 -0.71 -1.00 1.45
C LEU A 137 -1.13 -0.36 2.78
N THR A 138 -1.63 -1.18 3.69
CA THR A 138 -1.81 -0.79 5.08
C THR A 138 -0.53 -1.02 5.89
N ARG A 139 -0.41 -0.33 7.04
CA ARG A 139 0.68 -0.57 8.02
C ARG A 139 0.74 -2.03 8.46
N ARG A 140 -0.41 -2.72 8.49
CA ARG A 140 -0.51 -4.14 8.84
C ARG A 140 0.13 -5.01 7.76
N ASN A 141 -0.14 -4.75 6.48
CA ASN A 141 0.50 -5.48 5.38
C ASN A 141 2.03 -5.35 5.44
N ILE A 142 2.53 -4.13 5.67
CA ILE A 142 3.95 -3.81 5.77
C ILE A 142 4.62 -4.50 6.97
N ARG A 143 3.92 -4.66 8.10
CA ARG A 143 4.49 -5.33 9.29
C ARG A 143 4.59 -6.84 9.14
N ARG A 144 3.64 -7.46 8.43
CA ARG A 144 3.48 -8.92 8.38
C ARG A 144 4.19 -9.57 7.21
N CYS A 145 4.35 -8.86 6.10
CA CYS A 145 4.98 -9.38 4.90
C CYS A 145 6.27 -8.64 4.61
N GLU A 146 7.38 -9.38 4.56
CA GLU A 146 8.68 -8.83 4.24
C GLU A 146 8.71 -8.20 2.84
N ALA A 147 8.09 -8.83 1.83
CA ALA A 147 8.05 -8.29 0.48
C ALA A 147 7.35 -6.92 0.41
N TYR A 148 6.25 -6.72 1.15
CA TYR A 148 5.61 -5.41 1.27
C TYR A 148 6.47 -4.40 2.02
N TRP A 149 7.23 -4.84 3.02
CA TRP A 149 8.16 -3.96 3.72
C TRP A 149 9.31 -3.51 2.81
N GLN A 150 9.91 -4.43 2.05
CA GLN A 150 10.99 -4.13 1.11
C GLN A 150 10.52 -3.15 0.02
N LEU A 151 9.35 -3.40 -0.59
CA LEU A 151 8.74 -2.46 -1.54
C LEU A 151 8.50 -1.09 -0.89
N HIS A 152 7.98 -1.05 0.33
CA HIS A 152 7.74 0.22 1.03
C HIS A 152 9.04 1.00 1.31
N GLN A 153 10.12 0.33 1.71
CA GLN A 153 11.42 1.00 1.89
C GLN A 153 11.95 1.55 0.56
N PHE A 154 11.83 0.76 -0.51
CA PHE A 154 12.20 1.20 -1.86
C PHE A 154 11.42 2.46 -2.27
N LEU A 155 10.09 2.46 -2.10
CA LEU A 155 9.26 3.62 -2.44
C LEU A 155 9.61 4.86 -1.62
N ILE A 156 9.96 4.72 -0.34
CA ILE A 156 10.46 5.84 0.48
C ILE A 156 11.77 6.37 -0.10
N SER A 157 12.76 5.50 -0.32
CA SER A 157 14.06 5.87 -0.87
C SER A 157 13.93 6.62 -2.19
N GLU A 158 13.13 6.09 -3.12
CA GLU A 158 12.92 6.72 -4.43
C GLU A 158 12.11 8.03 -4.36
N THR A 159 11.28 8.19 -3.32
CA THR A 159 10.59 9.46 -3.07
C THR A 159 11.58 10.50 -2.52
N GLU A 160 12.48 10.12 -1.62
CA GLU A 160 13.50 11.00 -1.04
C GLU A 160 14.52 11.47 -2.09
N THR A 161 14.84 10.62 -3.08
CA THR A 161 15.71 10.98 -4.20
C THR A 161 15.00 11.74 -5.32
N GLY A 162 13.66 11.87 -5.26
CA GLY A 162 12.87 12.59 -6.26
C GLY A 162 12.60 11.81 -7.56
N ASN A 163 12.84 10.51 -7.57
CA ASN A 163 12.50 9.61 -8.68
C ASN A 163 11.04 9.15 -8.65
N ILE A 164 10.38 9.27 -7.50
CA ILE A 164 8.96 9.00 -7.32
C ILE A 164 8.30 10.19 -6.63
N SER A 165 7.07 10.49 -7.04
CA SER A 165 6.20 11.45 -6.38
C SER A 165 4.90 10.76 -5.96
N ARG A 166 4.56 10.83 -4.68
CA ARG A 166 3.23 10.45 -4.19
C ARG A 166 2.21 11.52 -4.58
N GLN A 167 1.12 11.13 -5.22
CA GLN A 167 0.08 12.06 -5.67
C GLN A 167 -1.23 11.29 -5.82
N GLU A 168 -2.37 11.94 -5.54
CA GLU A 168 -3.68 11.36 -5.84
C GLU A 168 -3.84 11.16 -7.35
N ALA A 169 -4.45 10.03 -7.74
CA ALA A 169 -4.62 9.65 -9.13
C ALA A 169 -5.33 10.74 -9.95
N VAL A 170 -6.46 11.26 -9.46
CA VAL A 170 -7.22 12.30 -10.16
C VAL A 170 -6.47 13.63 -10.27
N SER A 171 -5.61 13.95 -9.30
CA SER A 171 -4.77 15.15 -9.33
C SER A 171 -3.69 15.11 -10.40
N MET A 172 -3.41 13.94 -11.01
CA MET A 172 -2.47 13.81 -12.12
C MET A 172 -3.10 14.16 -13.47
N ILE A 173 -4.44 14.22 -13.58
CA ILE A 173 -5.15 14.46 -14.84
C ILE A 173 -5.01 15.91 -15.33
N PRO A 174 -5.22 16.95 -14.50
CA PRO A 174 -5.22 18.34 -14.99
C PRO A 174 -3.93 18.74 -15.72
N PRO A 175 -2.71 18.41 -15.22
CA PRO A 175 -1.48 18.72 -15.93
C PRO A 175 -1.34 18.00 -17.28
N LEU A 176 -1.90 16.79 -17.42
CA LEU A 176 -1.85 16.04 -18.68
C LEU A 176 -2.78 16.63 -19.73
N VAL A 177 -3.98 17.06 -19.33
CA VAL A 177 -4.97 17.65 -20.24
C VAL A 177 -4.61 19.09 -20.60
N LEU A 178 -3.94 19.82 -19.69
CA LEU A 178 -3.44 21.17 -19.96
C LEU A 178 -2.34 21.18 -21.04
N ASP A 179 -1.61 20.07 -21.20
CA ASP A 179 -0.58 19.85 -22.23
C ASP A 179 0.39 21.04 -22.39
N VAL A 180 1.00 21.46 -21.26
CA VAL A 180 1.92 22.60 -21.25
C VAL A 180 3.17 22.28 -22.06
N GLN A 181 3.46 23.10 -23.08
CA GLN A 181 4.64 22.98 -23.91
C GLN A 181 5.76 23.92 -23.43
N PRO A 182 7.05 23.62 -23.72
CA PRO A 182 8.17 24.42 -23.25
C PRO A 182 8.16 25.91 -23.63
N HIS A 183 7.43 26.27 -24.69
CA HIS A 183 7.30 27.64 -25.17
C HIS A 183 6.09 28.39 -24.60
N HIS A 184 5.20 27.70 -23.87
CA HIS A 184 4.08 28.34 -23.19
C HIS A 184 4.62 29.24 -22.06
N LYS A 185 4.02 30.42 -21.92
CA LYS A 185 4.33 31.38 -20.85
C LYS A 185 3.17 31.41 -19.86
N PHE A 186 3.50 31.51 -18.58
CA PHE A 186 2.56 31.69 -17.48
C PHE A 186 2.35 33.17 -17.19
#